data_AF-A0A3M0AB50-F1
#
_entry.id   AF-A0A3M0AB50-F1
#
_cell.length_a   1.000
_cell.length_b   1.000
_cell.length_c   1.000
_cell.angle_alpha   90.00
_cell.angle_beta   90.00
_cell.angle_gamma   90.00
#
_symmetry.space_group_name_H-M   'P 1'
#
loop_
_entity.id
_entity.type
_entity.pdbx_description
1 polymer ?
#
loop_
_entity_poly.entity_id
_entity_poly.type
_entity_poly.pdbx_seq_one_letter_code
_entity_poly.pdbx_strand_id
1 'polypeptide(L)' 'MFVCVCAGITQQQINNAVTRGARTVDQLRSQLNVASGCGMCLEDVTEQLSHHSTHTAAEFTDAAASC' A
#
# COMPACT_ATOMS: atom_id res chain seq x y z
N MET A 1 -3.91 -12.22 -0.39
CA MET A 1 -2.67 -12.96 -0.74
C MET A 1 -1.45 -12.14 -0.36
N PHE A 2 -0.26 -12.76 -0.31
CA PHE A 2 1.01 -12.04 -0.26
C PHE A 2 1.31 -11.43 -1.62
N VAL A 3 1.69 -10.16 -1.62
CA VAL A 3 2.12 -9.40 -2.80
C VAL A 3 3.64 -9.27 -2.78
N CYS A 4 4.24 -8.92 -1.64
CA CYS A 4 5.69 -8.93 -1.47
C CYS A 4 6.11 -10.02 -0.48
N VAL A 5 6.73 -11.08 -0.98
CA VAL A 5 7.22 -12.17 -0.12
C VAL A 5 8.43 -11.74 0.71
N CYS A 6 9.36 -10.96 0.15
CA CYS A 6 10.56 -10.50 0.86
C CYS A 6 10.23 -9.69 2.13
N ALA A 7 9.21 -8.84 2.05
CA ALA A 7 8.79 -7.99 3.16
C ALA A 7 7.55 -8.55 3.90
N GLY A 8 7.04 -9.71 3.50
CA GLY A 8 5.83 -10.30 4.10
C GLY A 8 4.58 -9.43 3.98
N ILE A 9 4.44 -8.70 2.87
CA ILE A 9 3.34 -7.75 2.66
C ILE A 9 2.21 -8.37 1.86
N THR A 10 1.00 -8.20 2.35
CA THR A 10 -0.24 -8.66 1.73
C THR A 10 -0.95 -7.56 0.94
N GLN A 11 -1.84 -7.98 0.05
CA GLN A 11 -2.75 -7.11 -0.69
C GLN A 11 -3.49 -6.12 0.22
N GLN A 12 -4.01 -6.61 1.35
CA GLN A 12 -4.78 -5.78 2.28
C GLN A 12 -3.93 -4.69 2.91
N GLN A 13 -2.65 -4.96 3.22
CA GLN A 13 -1.74 -3.95 3.76
C GLN A 13 -1.44 -2.85 2.72
N ILE A 14 -1.29 -3.23 1.44
CA ILE A 14 -1.13 -2.25 0.37
C ILE A 14 -2.39 -1.41 0.22
N ASN A 15 -3.58 -2.03 0.19
CA ASN A 15 -4.85 -1.31 0.13
C ASN A 15 -4.99 -0.33 1.30
N ASN A 16 -4.68 -0.76 2.51
CA ASN A 16 -4.71 0.11 3.70
C ASN A 16 -3.76 1.30 3.57
N ALA A 17 -2.54 1.11 3.05
CA ALA A 17 -1.60 2.21 2.82
C ALA A 17 -2.11 3.18 1.75
N VAL A 18 -2.74 2.66 0.69
CA VAL A 18 -3.40 3.48 -0.33
C VAL A 18 -4.58 4.26 0.25
N THR A 19 -5.44 3.63 1.06
CA THR A 19 -6.52 4.32 1.77
C THR A 19 -6.00 5.43 2.68
N ARG A 20 -4.83 5.22 3.31
CA ARG A 20 -4.13 6.23 4.14
C ARG A 20 -3.40 7.33 3.34
N GLY A 21 -3.51 7.33 2.01
CA GLY A 21 -3.00 8.40 1.16
C GLY A 21 -1.75 8.05 0.36
N ALA A 22 -1.26 6.79 0.38
CA ALA A 22 -0.19 6.40 -0.54
C ALA A 22 -0.69 6.47 -1.99
N ARG A 23 0.05 7.18 -2.85
CA ARG A 23 -0.27 7.38 -4.27
C ARG A 23 0.88 6.99 -5.20
N THR A 24 2.05 6.68 -4.65
CA THR A 24 3.22 6.27 -5.44
C THR A 24 3.85 5.01 -4.86
N VAL A 25 4.55 4.26 -5.70
CA VAL A 25 5.32 3.09 -5.25
C VAL A 25 6.38 3.50 -4.22
N ASP A 26 6.98 4.68 -4.36
CA ASP A 26 7.97 5.15 -3.39
C ASP A 26 7.38 5.44 -2.01
N GLN A 27 6.13 5.92 -1.94
CA GLN A 27 5.42 6.03 -0.67
C GLN A 27 5.08 4.65 -0.07
N LEU A 28 4.73 3.66 -0.90
CA LEU A 28 4.52 2.30 -0.42
C LEU A 28 5.85 1.64 0.01
N ARG A 29 6.96 1.92 -0.68
CA ARG A 29 8.32 1.51 -0.28
C ARG A 29 8.67 2.05 1.10
N SER A 30 8.48 3.36 1.32
CA SER A 30 8.83 3.97 2.60
C SER A 30 7.97 3.46 3.77
N GLN A 31 6.71 3.12 3.52
CA GLN A 31 5.78 2.64 4.55
C GLN A 31 5.84 1.13 4.80
N LEU A 32 5.99 0.33 3.74
CA LEU A 32 5.80 -1.13 3.78
C LEU A 32 7.04 -1.91 3.34
N ASN A 33 8.10 -1.24 2.89
CA ASN A 33 9.32 -1.85 2.35
C ASN A 33 9.10 -2.78 1.15
N VAL A 34 7.99 -2.61 0.42
CA VAL A 34 7.71 -3.33 -0.84
C VAL A 34 8.70 -2.90 -1.91
N ALA A 35 9.05 -3.77 -2.86
CA ALA A 35 9.95 -3.45 -3.98
C ALA A 35 11.32 -2.84 -3.60
N SER A 36 11.79 -3.08 -2.37
CA SER A 36 13.14 -2.73 -1.88
C SER A 36 14.14 -3.91 -1.91
N GLY A 37 13.64 -5.14 -2.06
CA GLY A 37 14.44 -6.37 -2.10
C GLY A 37 14.66 -6.87 -3.53
N CYS A 38 14.05 -8.01 -3.87
CA CYS A 38 14.20 -8.62 -5.21
C CYS A 38 13.46 -7.90 -6.34
N GLY A 39 12.54 -6.98 -6.01
CA GLY A 39 11.77 -6.21 -7.00
C GLY A 39 10.63 -6.96 -7.71
N MET A 40 10.45 -8.26 -7.50
CA MET A 40 9.46 -9.07 -8.22
C MET A 40 8.01 -8.59 -8.04
N CYS A 41 7.67 -8.01 -6.89
CA CYS A 41 6.33 -7.50 -6.60
C CYS A 41 6.04 -6.12 -7.20
N LEU A 42 6.98 -5.50 -7.92
CA LEU A 42 6.87 -4.11 -8.35
C LEU A 42 5.67 -3.90 -9.30
N GLU A 43 5.47 -4.83 -10.22
CA GLU A 43 4.34 -4.78 -11.17
C GLU A 43 3.01 -4.90 -10.43
N ASP A 44 2.86 -5.91 -9.55
CA ASP A 44 1.65 -6.11 -8.74
C ASP A 44 1.31 -4.89 -7.87
N VAL A 45 2.32 -4.30 -7.21
CA VAL A 45 2.15 -3.09 -6.39
C VAL A 45 1.69 -1.89 -7.24
N THR A 46 2.24 -1.76 -8.45
CA THR A 46 1.90 -0.67 -9.38
C THR A 46 0.48 -0.83 -9.93
N GLU A 47 0.09 -2.07 -10.25
CA GLU A 47 -1.26 -2.39 -10.65
C GLU A 47 -2.27 -2.04 -9.54
N GLN A 48 -1.95 -2.37 -8.29
CA GLN A 48 -2.83 -2.06 -7.16
C GLN A 48 -3.03 -0.56 -6.95
N LEU A 49 -1.98 0.25 -7.08
CA LEU A 49 -2.11 1.70 -7.06
C LEU A 49 -3.05 2.23 -8.15
N SER A 50 -3.02 1.60 -9.33
CA SER A 50 -3.84 2.01 -10.48
C SER A 50 -5.33 1.68 -10.26
N HIS A 51 -5.64 0.51 -9.71
CA HIS A 51 -7.03 0.06 -9.47
C HIS A 51 -7.74 0.80 -8.33
N HIS A 52 -7.03 1.43 -7.39
CA HIS A 52 -7.64 2.13 -6.24
C HIS A 52 -8.23 3.51 -6.58
N SER A 53 -8.36 3.86 -7.86
CA SER A 53 -8.85 5.15 -8.32
C SER A 53 -10.39 5.29 -8.36
N THR A 54 -11.16 4.24 -8.04
CA THR A 54 -12.61 4.19 -8.32
C THR A 54 -13.53 4.03 -7.10
N HIS A 55 -12.99 3.92 -5.88
CA HIS A 55 -13.80 3.74 -4.67
C HIS A 55 -13.33 4.64 -3.52
N THR A 56 -13.50 5.96 -3.64
CA THR A 56 -13.23 6.89 -2.52
C THR A 56 -14.44 7.77 -2.25
N ALA A 57 -15.12 7.55 -1.12
CA ALA A 57 -16.02 8.56 -0.54
C ALA A 57 -16.29 8.46 0.97
N ALA A 58 -16.05 7.35 1.69
CA ALA A 58 -16.48 7.31 3.10
C ALA A 58 -15.69 6.29 3.95
N GLU A 59 -14.78 6.79 4.78
CA GLU A 59 -14.36 6.24 6.09
C GLU A 59 -13.22 7.16 6.59
N PHE A 60 -13.54 8.40 6.95
CA PHE A 60 -13.87 8.82 8.32
C PHE A 60 -12.71 8.55 9.30
N THR A 61 -11.82 9.55 9.32
CA THR A 61 -11.07 10.09 10.48
C THR A 61 -10.08 9.17 11.18
N ASP A 62 -8.81 9.45 10.91
CA ASP A 62 -7.76 9.75 11.88
C ASP A 62 -8.19 9.51 13.35
N ALA A 63 -7.73 8.39 13.90
CA ALA A 63 -7.78 8.12 15.31
C ALA A 63 -6.35 7.93 15.82
N ALA A 64 -5.96 8.88 16.68
CA ALA A 64 -4.83 8.90 17.60
C ALA A 64 -3.47 9.30 17.00
N ALA A 65 -3.14 10.59 16.92
CA ALA A 65 -2.79 11.46 18.04
C ALA A 65 -3.43 11.11 19.40
N SER A 66 -2.77 10.24 20.18
CA SER A 66 -2.87 10.17 21.64
C SER A 66 -1.88 9.14 22.17
N CYS A 67 -0.63 9.56 22.29
CA CYS A 67 0.03 9.76 23.58
C CYS A 67 0.99 10.95 23.43
#